data_AF-A2G4A7-F1
#
_entry.id   AF-A2G4A7-F1
#
_cell.length_a   1.000
_cell.length_b   1.000
_cell.length_c   1.000
_cell.angle_alpha   90.00
_cell.angle_beta   90.00
_cell.angle_gamma   90.00
#
_symmetry.space_group_name_H-M   'P 1'
#
loop_
_entity.id
_entity.type
_entity.pdbx_description
1 polymer ?
#
loop_
_entity_poly.entity_id
_entity_poly.type
_entity_poly.pdbx_seq_one_letter_code
_entity_poly.pdbx_strand_id
1 'polypeptide(L)'
;MSECLKYEKPTDKCMVYAQISHNIDFVTYLMNEHKIEIDLDCCGEYNNLESFLVHVDKFNDIKECLRYSAIFDIPSLCEYFFSLGAIYNINVLAMAVSHNSIEVVKFLLSNYLNLSDIWLRDSALHEAIFNNSNEIVELLLSRCANINEKVKEG
;
A
#
# COMPACT_ATOMS: atom_id res chain seq x y z
N MET A 1 -20.73 16.11 -17.41
CA MET A 1 -19.58 16.84 -16.83
C MET A 1 -19.98 18.29 -16.58
N SER A 2 -19.71 18.81 -15.38
CA SER A 2 -20.54 19.82 -14.70
C SER A 2 -20.40 21.25 -15.22
N GLU A 3 -21.51 21.99 -15.21
CA GLU A 3 -21.59 23.45 -15.46
C GLU A 3 -20.55 24.26 -14.67
N CYS A 4 -20.20 23.83 -13.45
CA CYS A 4 -19.24 24.51 -12.58
C CYS A 4 -17.83 24.60 -13.18
N LEU A 5 -17.42 23.61 -13.97
CA LEU A 5 -16.09 23.55 -14.61
C LEU A 5 -15.91 24.63 -15.70
N LYS A 6 -16.97 25.33 -16.09
CA LYS A 6 -16.88 26.49 -16.99
C LYS A 6 -16.30 27.72 -16.31
N TYR A 7 -16.37 27.79 -14.98
CA TYR A 7 -15.99 28.97 -14.20
C TYR A 7 -14.86 28.68 -13.21
N GLU A 8 -14.78 27.45 -12.71
CA GLU A 8 -13.81 27.04 -11.69
C GLU A 8 -12.83 26.01 -12.23
N LYS A 9 -11.53 26.20 -11.93
CA LYS A 9 -10.50 25.22 -12.26
C LYS A 9 -10.47 24.12 -11.20
N PRO A 10 -10.45 22.84 -11.60
CA PRO A 10 -10.22 21.74 -10.66
C PRO A 10 -8.92 21.91 -9.88
N THR A 11 -8.93 21.39 -8.66
CA THR A 11 -7.79 21.38 -7.73
C THR A 11 -7.56 19.95 -7.24
N ASP A 12 -6.48 19.71 -6.51
CA ASP A 12 -6.18 18.38 -5.93
C ASP A 12 -7.31 17.88 -5.01
N LYS A 13 -8.05 18.79 -4.35
CA LYS A 13 -9.25 18.43 -3.58
C LYS A 13 -10.33 17.77 -4.44
N CYS A 14 -10.47 18.18 -5.70
CA CYS A 14 -11.40 17.53 -6.63
C CYS A 14 -11.02 16.08 -6.89
N MET A 15 -9.72 15.76 -6.96
CA MET A 15 -9.24 14.39 -7.12
C MET A 15 -9.59 13.56 -5.88
N VAL A 16 -9.26 14.06 -4.69
CA VAL A 16 -9.60 13.40 -3.42
C VAL A 16 -11.10 13.12 -3.33
N TYR A 17 -11.97 14.09 -3.64
CA TYR A 17 -13.42 13.87 -3.64
C TYR A 17 -13.88 12.87 -4.71
N ALA A 18 -13.24 12.85 -5.89
CA ALA A 18 -13.53 11.86 -6.92
C ALA A 18 -13.15 10.45 -6.46
N GLN A 19 -12.03 10.29 -5.75
CA GLN A 19 -11.59 9.03 -5.17
C GLN A 19 -12.51 8.57 -4.02
N ILE A 20 -12.82 9.45 -3.07
CA ILE A 20 -13.77 9.14 -1.97
C ILE A 20 -15.12 8.67 -2.51
N SER A 21 -15.58 9.27 -3.61
CA SER A 21 -16.87 8.93 -4.23
C SER A 21 -16.81 7.74 -5.21
N HIS A 22 -15.65 7.09 -5.39
CA HIS A 22 -15.42 6.05 -6.38
C HIS A 22 -15.86 6.43 -7.80
N ASN A 23 -15.75 7.71 -8.15
CA ASN A 23 -16.15 8.22 -9.46
C ASN A 23 -14.97 8.15 -10.45
N ILE A 24 -14.73 6.96 -11.00
CA ILE A 24 -13.58 6.69 -11.87
C ILE A 24 -13.58 7.53 -13.16
N ASP A 25 -14.76 7.83 -13.70
CA ASP A 25 -14.89 8.72 -14.87
C ASP A 25 -14.38 10.13 -14.53
N PHE A 26 -14.64 10.61 -13.32
CA PHE A 26 -14.16 11.91 -12.88
C PHE A 26 -12.67 11.88 -12.51
N VAL A 27 -12.19 10.81 -11.87
CA VAL A 27 -10.75 10.60 -11.60
C VAL A 27 -9.94 10.64 -12.90
N THR A 28 -10.35 9.84 -13.90
CA THR A 28 -9.67 9.79 -15.20
C THR A 28 -9.75 11.11 -15.95
N TYR A 29 -10.88 11.82 -15.87
CA TYR A 29 -11.01 13.17 -16.43
C TYR A 29 -10.05 14.17 -15.78
N LEU A 30 -9.98 14.20 -14.44
CA LEU A 30 -9.08 15.10 -13.71
C LEU A 30 -7.61 14.82 -14.03
N MET A 31 -7.22 13.54 -14.09
CA MET A 31 -5.85 13.15 -14.42
C MET A 31 -5.49 13.51 -15.87
N ASN A 32 -6.35 13.19 -16.83
CA ASN A 32 -6.02 13.33 -18.24
C ASN A 32 -6.16 14.77 -18.73
N GLU A 33 -7.24 15.47 -18.37
CA GLU A 33 -7.55 16.80 -18.89
C GLU A 33 -6.92 17.91 -18.05
N HIS A 34 -6.80 17.72 -16.74
CA HIS A 34 -6.29 18.75 -15.81
C HIS A 34 -4.92 18.45 -15.24
N LYS A 35 -4.32 17.28 -15.55
CA LYS A 35 -2.99 16.86 -15.07
C LYS A 35 -2.89 16.82 -13.53
N ILE A 36 -4.01 16.58 -12.87
CA ILE A 36 -4.05 16.40 -11.42
C ILE A 36 -3.72 14.94 -11.13
N GLU A 37 -2.66 14.70 -10.35
CA GLU A 37 -2.21 13.35 -10.03
C GLU A 37 -3.17 12.65 -9.07
N ILE A 38 -3.26 11.33 -9.19
CA ILE A 38 -4.06 10.48 -8.30
C ILE A 38 -3.34 10.40 -6.95
N ASP A 39 -4.07 10.67 -5.87
CA ASP A 39 -3.54 10.55 -4.51
C ASP A 39 -3.56 9.06 -4.09
N LEU A 40 -2.39 8.44 -4.03
CA LEU A 40 -2.26 7.02 -3.74
C LEU A 40 -2.58 6.67 -2.28
N ASP A 41 -2.37 7.60 -1.34
CA ASP A 41 -2.76 7.42 0.06
C ASP A 41 -4.30 7.38 0.16
N CYS A 42 -4.99 8.27 -0.56
CA CYS A 42 -6.45 8.26 -0.66
C CYS A 42 -6.99 6.98 -1.32
N CYS A 43 -6.31 6.41 -2.32
CA CYS A 43 -6.73 5.12 -2.89
C CYS A 43 -6.76 4.03 -1.82
N GLY A 44 -5.79 4.05 -0.90
CA GLY A 44 -5.71 3.12 0.22
C GLY A 44 -6.79 3.38 1.28
N GLU A 45 -6.88 4.60 1.79
CA GLU A 45 -7.81 4.99 2.86
C GLU A 45 -9.28 4.71 2.49
N TYR A 46 -9.65 4.95 1.24
CA TYR A 46 -11.02 4.75 0.73
C TYR A 46 -11.19 3.44 -0.04
N ASN A 47 -10.19 2.54 -0.04
CA ASN A 47 -10.22 1.27 -0.75
C ASN A 47 -10.63 1.40 -2.24
N ASN A 48 -10.17 2.46 -2.89
CA ASN A 48 -10.47 2.77 -4.29
C ASN A 48 -9.42 2.14 -5.22
N LEU A 49 -9.54 0.82 -5.39
CA LEU A 49 -8.63 0.03 -6.22
C LEU A 49 -8.65 0.47 -7.68
N GLU A 50 -9.80 0.90 -8.22
CA GLU A 50 -9.91 1.35 -9.61
C GLU A 50 -9.03 2.57 -9.88
N SER A 51 -9.02 3.55 -8.97
CA SER A 51 -8.18 4.74 -9.10
C SER A 51 -6.69 4.39 -9.02
N PHE A 52 -6.33 3.46 -8.14
CA PHE A 52 -4.97 2.92 -8.09
C PHE A 52 -4.57 2.26 -9.42
N LEU A 53 -5.44 1.45 -10.02
CA LEU A 53 -5.16 0.79 -11.30
C LEU A 53 -5.01 1.80 -12.46
N VAL A 54 -5.73 2.92 -12.43
CA VAL A 54 -5.51 4.03 -13.38
C VAL A 54 -4.11 4.64 -13.22
N HIS A 55 -3.63 4.82 -11.99
CA HIS A 55 -2.26 5.28 -11.74
C HIS A 55 -1.23 4.26 -12.28
N VAL A 56 -1.43 2.96 -12.02
CA VAL A 56 -0.55 1.88 -12.50
C VAL A 56 -0.40 1.92 -14.02
N ASP A 57 -1.51 2.03 -14.76
CA ASP A 57 -1.51 2.11 -16.23
C ASP A 57 -0.73 3.33 -16.74
N LYS A 58 -0.73 4.42 -15.97
CA LYS A 58 -0.14 5.69 -16.41
C LYS A 58 1.36 5.82 -16.15
N PHE A 59 1.82 5.47 -14.95
CA PHE A 59 3.17 5.81 -14.48
C PHE A 59 4.15 4.63 -14.51
N ASN A 60 3.65 3.39 -14.52
CA ASN A 60 4.44 2.15 -14.58
C ASN A 60 5.68 2.12 -13.63
N ASP A 61 5.65 2.87 -12.52
CA ASP A 61 6.65 2.75 -11.46
C ASP A 61 6.33 1.52 -10.62
N ILE A 62 6.89 0.39 -11.03
CA ILE A 62 6.62 -0.91 -10.40
C ILE A 62 7.01 -0.93 -8.90
N LYS A 63 7.96 -0.10 -8.46
CA LYS A 63 8.39 -0.06 -7.04
C LYS A 63 7.36 0.68 -6.22
N GLU A 64 6.90 1.82 -6.71
CA GLU A 64 5.84 2.59 -6.07
C GLU A 64 4.51 1.83 -6.08
N CYS A 65 4.17 1.21 -7.22
CA CYS A 65 2.97 0.38 -7.33
C CYS A 65 3.01 -0.80 -6.35
N LEU A 66 4.15 -1.49 -6.20
CA LEU A 66 4.28 -2.55 -5.19
C LEU A 66 4.06 -2.01 -3.77
N ARG A 67 4.65 -0.85 -3.44
CA ARG A 67 4.49 -0.24 -2.12
C ARG A 67 3.01 0.01 -1.80
N TYR A 68 2.27 0.64 -2.71
CA TYR A 68 0.86 0.97 -2.50
C TYR A 68 -0.09 -0.21 -2.64
N SER A 69 0.29 -1.25 -3.38
CA SER A 69 -0.47 -2.51 -3.43
C SER A 69 -0.65 -3.16 -2.06
N ALA A 70 0.31 -2.93 -1.15
CA ALA A 70 0.28 -3.48 0.19
C ALA A 70 -0.91 -2.99 1.02
N ILE A 71 -1.47 -1.83 0.70
CA ILE A 71 -2.59 -1.23 1.43
C ILE A 71 -3.90 -2.00 1.24
N PHE A 72 -4.12 -2.55 0.05
CA PHE A 72 -5.40 -3.18 -0.32
C PHE A 72 -5.64 -4.54 0.34
N ASP A 73 -4.65 -5.07 1.05
CA ASP A 73 -4.67 -6.42 1.61
C ASP A 73 -4.92 -7.53 0.57
N ILE A 74 -4.36 -7.35 -0.64
CA ILE A 74 -4.45 -8.29 -1.76
C ILE A 74 -3.05 -8.84 -2.07
N PRO A 75 -2.65 -10.01 -1.52
CA PRO A 75 -1.33 -10.58 -1.76
C PRO A 75 -0.99 -10.80 -3.24
N SER A 76 -1.96 -11.22 -4.06
CA SER A 76 -1.76 -11.45 -5.49
C SER A 76 -1.47 -10.16 -6.27
N LEU A 77 -1.93 -9.00 -5.79
CA LEU A 77 -1.58 -7.71 -6.38
C LEU A 77 -0.11 -7.36 -6.09
N CYS A 78 0.33 -7.60 -4.86
CA CYS A 78 1.74 -7.47 -4.49
C CYS A 78 2.62 -8.46 -5.28
N GLU A 79 2.16 -9.70 -5.46
CA GLU A 79 2.85 -10.73 -6.24
C GLU A 79 2.97 -10.35 -7.71
N TYR A 80 1.94 -9.74 -8.29
CA TYR A 80 1.96 -9.23 -9.66
C TYR A 80 3.13 -8.25 -9.87
N PHE A 81 3.28 -7.21 -9.03
CA PHE A 81 4.39 -6.26 -9.19
C PHE A 81 5.76 -6.87 -8.90
N PHE A 82 5.84 -7.82 -7.97
CA PHE A 82 7.06 -8.59 -7.76
C PHE A 82 7.46 -9.38 -9.02
N SER A 83 6.50 -10.01 -9.70
CA SER A 83 6.74 -10.73 -10.95
C SER A 83 7.25 -9.84 -12.09
N LEU A 84 6.96 -8.53 -12.02
CA LEU A 84 7.48 -7.50 -12.93
C LEU A 84 8.88 -7.01 -12.56
N GLY A 85 9.48 -7.53 -11.48
CA GLY A 85 10.83 -7.19 -11.02
C GLY A 85 10.89 -6.16 -9.89
N ALA A 86 9.76 -5.80 -9.28
CA ALA A 86 9.78 -5.06 -8.02
C ALA A 86 10.32 -5.95 -6.89
N ILE A 87 10.86 -5.34 -5.82
CA ILE A 87 11.50 -6.06 -4.72
C ILE A 87 10.77 -5.73 -3.42
N TYR A 88 10.38 -6.76 -2.67
CA TYR A 88 9.88 -6.59 -1.32
C TYR A 88 10.96 -6.02 -0.41
N ASN A 89 10.61 -4.95 0.30
CA ASN A 89 11.49 -4.30 1.27
C ASN A 89 10.66 -3.84 2.47
N ILE A 90 11.34 -3.23 3.44
CA ILE A 90 10.69 -2.77 4.67
C ILE A 90 9.56 -1.77 4.41
N ASN A 91 9.65 -0.94 3.36
CA ASN A 91 8.62 0.06 3.08
C ASN A 91 7.29 -0.61 2.67
N VAL A 92 7.36 -1.77 2.00
CA VAL A 92 6.16 -2.56 1.65
C VAL A 92 5.53 -3.15 2.92
N LEU A 93 6.36 -3.67 3.84
CA LEU A 93 5.86 -4.19 5.12
C LEU A 93 5.27 -3.08 5.99
N ALA A 94 5.98 -1.96 6.12
CA ALA A 94 5.51 -0.81 6.89
C ALA A 94 4.16 -0.32 6.37
N MET A 95 4.00 -0.26 5.05
CA MET A 95 2.73 0.11 4.41
C MET A 95 1.59 -0.88 4.72
N ALA A 96 1.87 -2.18 4.67
CA ALA A 96 0.89 -3.21 5.04
C ALA A 96 0.50 -3.12 6.53
N VAL A 97 1.48 -2.89 7.41
CA VAL A 97 1.26 -2.76 8.86
C VAL A 97 0.44 -1.51 9.19
N SER A 98 0.77 -0.36 8.59
CA SER A 98 0.06 0.90 8.86
C SER A 98 -1.41 0.86 8.42
N HIS A 99 -1.74 0.01 7.46
CA HIS A 99 -3.10 -0.17 6.95
C HIS A 99 -3.79 -1.44 7.44
N ASN A 100 -3.20 -2.13 8.42
CA ASN A 100 -3.75 -3.36 8.98
C ASN A 100 -4.04 -4.45 7.92
N SER A 101 -3.22 -4.51 6.87
CA SER A 101 -3.32 -5.45 5.75
C SER A 101 -2.72 -6.80 6.14
N ILE A 102 -3.52 -7.58 6.87
CA ILE A 102 -3.12 -8.81 7.57
C ILE A 102 -2.60 -9.88 6.59
N GLU A 103 -3.30 -10.11 5.49
CA GLU A 103 -2.94 -11.16 4.52
C GLU A 103 -1.67 -10.81 3.76
N VAL A 104 -1.47 -9.53 3.44
CA VAL A 104 -0.20 -9.05 2.87
C VAL A 104 0.94 -9.22 3.89
N VAL A 105 0.74 -8.86 5.16
CA VAL A 105 1.76 -9.10 6.20
C VAL A 105 2.13 -10.58 6.29
N LYS A 106 1.15 -11.49 6.38
CA LYS A 106 1.39 -12.95 6.39
C LYS A 106 2.21 -13.40 5.18
N PHE A 107 1.82 -12.94 4.00
CA PHE A 107 2.46 -13.27 2.75
C PHE A 107 3.93 -12.80 2.71
N LEU A 108 4.19 -11.57 3.12
CA LEU A 108 5.54 -10.97 3.15
C LEU A 108 6.46 -11.69 4.14
N LEU A 109 5.97 -11.99 5.35
CA LEU A 109 6.74 -12.65 6.42
C LEU A 109 7.09 -14.11 6.09
N SER A 110 6.24 -14.77 5.28
CA SER A 110 6.41 -16.18 4.92
C SER A 110 7.46 -16.40 3.84
N ASN A 111 7.53 -15.50 2.85
CA ASN A 111 8.20 -15.82 1.59
C ASN A 111 9.36 -14.90 1.20
N TYR A 112 9.40 -13.65 1.66
CA TYR A 112 10.25 -12.65 0.99
C TYR A 112 11.03 -11.67 1.88
N LEU A 113 10.64 -11.48 3.14
CA LEU A 113 11.31 -10.52 4.02
C LEU A 113 12.21 -11.16 5.07
N ASN A 114 13.44 -10.65 5.14
CA ASN A 114 14.37 -10.97 6.21
C ASN A 114 14.30 -9.89 7.31
N LEU A 115 13.73 -10.25 8.47
CA LEU A 115 13.63 -9.39 9.65
C LEU A 115 14.82 -9.53 10.63
N SER A 116 16.00 -9.91 10.13
CA SER A 116 17.20 -10.02 10.99
C SER A 116 17.66 -8.68 11.57
N ASP A 117 17.34 -7.57 10.90
CA ASP A 117 17.64 -6.23 11.41
C ASP A 117 16.68 -5.87 12.55
N ILE A 118 17.27 -5.57 13.71
CA ILE A 118 16.57 -5.23 14.95
C ILE A 118 15.75 -3.96 14.79
N TRP A 119 16.31 -2.92 14.14
CA TRP A 119 15.62 -1.65 13.97
C TRP A 119 14.39 -1.79 13.08
N LEU A 120 14.50 -2.56 11.99
CA LEU A 120 13.39 -2.79 11.06
C LEU A 120 12.25 -3.54 11.73
N ARG A 121 12.58 -4.59 12.47
CA ARG A 121 11.61 -5.36 13.26
C ARG A 121 10.92 -4.49 14.29
N ASP A 122 11.69 -3.74 15.07
CA ASP A 122 11.15 -2.92 16.16
C ASP A 122 10.25 -1.81 15.60
N SER A 123 10.60 -1.22 14.44
CA SER A 123 9.75 -0.26 13.75
C SER A 123 8.40 -0.85 13.35
N ALA A 124 8.40 -2.04 12.71
CA ALA A 124 7.15 -2.70 12.30
C ALA A 124 6.28 -3.08 13.52
N LEU A 125 6.91 -3.48 14.63
CA LEU A 125 6.19 -3.83 15.85
C LEU A 125 5.59 -2.60 16.55
N HIS A 126 6.34 -1.49 16.62
CA HIS A 126 5.82 -0.23 17.19
C HIS A 126 4.62 0.30 16.40
N GLU A 127 4.69 0.25 15.06
CA GLU A 127 3.59 0.67 14.20
C GLU A 127 2.34 -0.19 14.43
N ALA A 128 2.50 -1.51 14.47
CA ALA A 128 1.39 -2.44 14.73
C ALA A 128 0.74 -2.19 16.11
N ILE A 129 1.54 -1.87 17.13
CA ILE A 129 1.04 -1.52 18.47
C ILE A 129 0.31 -0.18 18.45
N PHE A 130 0.88 0.84 17.78
CA PHE A 130 0.26 2.17 17.67
C PHE A 130 -1.13 2.08 17.01
N ASN A 131 -1.28 1.21 16.00
CA ASN A 131 -2.54 0.98 15.29
C ASN A 131 -3.48 -0.02 15.96
N ASN A 132 -3.11 -0.58 17.12
CA ASN A 132 -3.87 -1.62 17.84
C ASN A 132 -4.14 -2.88 17.00
N SER A 133 -3.23 -3.21 16.08
CA SER A 133 -3.33 -4.34 15.17
C SER A 133 -2.84 -5.64 15.83
N ASN A 134 -3.61 -6.16 16.79
CA ASN A 134 -3.21 -7.32 17.61
C ASN A 134 -2.76 -8.54 16.79
N GLU A 135 -3.46 -8.87 15.70
CA GLU A 135 -3.08 -10.00 14.83
C GLU A 135 -1.72 -9.77 14.17
N ILE A 136 -1.43 -8.55 13.70
CA ILE A 136 -0.14 -8.19 13.12
C ILE A 136 0.96 -8.24 14.18
N VAL A 137 0.68 -7.80 15.41
CA VAL A 137 1.62 -7.92 16.54
C VAL A 137 1.98 -9.40 16.77
N GLU A 138 0.98 -10.29 16.82
CA GLU A 138 1.20 -11.74 16.98
C GLU A 138 2.00 -12.34 15.82
N LEU A 139 1.67 -11.98 14.58
CA LEU A 139 2.39 -12.41 13.38
C LEU A 139 3.86 -12.00 13.42
N LEU A 140 4.14 -10.74 13.77
CA LEU A 140 5.50 -10.22 13.88
C LEU A 140 6.27 -10.93 15.01
N LEU A 141 5.69 -11.06 16.21
CA LEU A 141 6.35 -11.73 17.34
C LEU A 141 6.65 -13.21 17.05
N SER A 142 5.72 -13.94 16.42
CA SER A 142 5.91 -15.34 16.05
C SER A 142 7.09 -15.53 15.08
N ARG A 143 7.23 -14.61 14.12
CA ARG A 143 8.36 -14.63 13.17
C ARG A 143 9.69 -14.40 13.87
N CYS A 144 9.71 -13.54 14.88
CA CYS A 144 10.92 -13.21 15.65
C CYS A 144 11.38 -14.38 16.53
N ALA A 145 10.45 -15.09 17.16
CA ALA A 145 10.76 -16.31 17.90
C ALA A 145 11.45 -17.36 17.01
N ASN A 146 10.91 -17.60 15.81
CA ASN A 146 11.48 -18.54 14.84
C ASN A 146 12.91 -18.14 14.40
N ILE A 147 13.18 -16.85 14.20
CA ILE A 147 14.53 -16.37 13.87
C ILE A 147 15.51 -16.68 15.01
N ASN A 148 15.11 -16.42 16.27
CA ASN A 148 15.96 -16.66 17.43
C ASN A 148 16.26 -18.15 17.68
N GLU A 149 15.32 -19.05 17.37
CA GLU A 149 15.54 -20.50 17.43
C GLU A 149 16.59 -20.95 16.42
N LYS A 150 16.49 -20.50 15.16
CA LYS A 150 17.48 -20.81 14.12
C LYS A 150 18.89 -20.32 14.44
N VAL A 151 19.04 -19.19 15.14
CA VAL A 151 20.35 -18.67 15.56
C VAL A 151 20.98 -19.53 16.67
N LYS A 152 20.18 -20.21 17.49
CA LYS A 152 20.70 -21.09 18.56
C LYS A 152 21.08 -22.49 18.08
N GLU A 153 20.52 -22.94 16.96
CA GLU A 153 20.80 -24.25 16.36
C GLU A 153 21.97 -24.22 15.34
N GLY A 154 22.50 -23.04 15.01
CA GLY A 154 23.70 -22.85 14.19
C GLY A 154 24.95 -22.65 15.02
#